data_AF-A0A820CG20-F1
#
_entry.id   AF-A0A820CG20-F1
#
_cell.length_a   1.000
_cell.length_b   1.000
_cell.length_c   1.000
_cell.angle_alpha   90.00
_cell.angle_beta   90.00
_cell.angle_gamma   90.00
#
_symmetry.space_group_name_H-M   'P 1'
#
loop_
_entity.id
_entity.type
_entity.pdbx_description
1 polymer ?
#
loop_
_entity_poly.entity_id
_entity_poly.type
_entity_poly.pdbx_seq_one_letter_code
_entity_poly.pdbx_strand_id
1 'polypeptide(L)'
;ETTSTAIQTTVDGSTTAIQTSVDQSTTAVRIEQTTSTEIMTTSKLSITSQKCSSPKVTLISGTSTLSSPIQFHRSDDFNIISTIELNCNGSLSTITQWKIKNCSSTCSYQIQLDQTIKTTFTELYIPAKTLPYGIYELQLTVTMTNLTNFTTSSSVYVQITSSGITVNLVQLGTSMITIGYDQDLNFNPGAFSVDLDGYTFNESNWKYVYYCRIYGLYMFPSLNGVLLSIDDNRTDPLNPSCFANQTGNGTRWKYGTSLKSSLTILANSLQPNQTYQFMVYMENRQNSSTQATGCVLVTVGTIDSQMIAVGCVIWTMCTPNLEFQLVNPTTQVALFSLCIGDCDNIQNITWNIYQGTTNISSNSTQWTLFNQMNSYENIWFFGWNTSNFTALNQLFLNNPQINLWRFQVIYGFTLQASSSALNFVINQPPINGSCSISPYNGTTSTSFNISCSNWFDEDGIKDYSIYAWTTDPQERTFIS
;
A
#
# COMPACT_ATOMS: atom_id res chain seq x y z
N GLU A 1 23.65 -50.64 5.76
CA GLU A 1 24.75 -50.82 4.80
C GLU A 1 26.03 -50.34 5.45
N THR A 2 26.93 -51.28 5.75
CA THR A 2 28.21 -51.06 6.41
C THR A 2 29.23 -50.58 5.38
N THR A 3 29.68 -49.34 5.48
CA THR A 3 30.78 -48.80 4.66
C THR A 3 32.12 -49.16 5.30
N SER A 4 32.84 -50.10 4.69
CA SER A 4 34.23 -50.41 5.01
C SER A 4 35.17 -49.56 4.17
N THR A 5 36.02 -48.74 4.79
CA THR A 5 37.08 -48.00 4.08
C THR A 5 38.41 -48.66 4.38
N ALA A 6 39.00 -49.33 3.38
CA ALA A 6 40.35 -49.87 3.48
C ALA A 6 41.37 -48.76 3.15
N ILE A 7 42.33 -48.51 4.03
CA ILE A 7 43.49 -47.65 3.76
C ILE A 7 44.71 -48.55 3.63
N GLN A 8 45.35 -48.52 2.46
CA GLN A 8 46.58 -49.25 2.16
C GLN A 8 47.75 -48.26 2.19
N THR A 9 48.72 -48.48 3.06
CA THR A 9 49.99 -47.73 3.07
C THR A 9 51.15 -48.70 2.99
N THR A 10 51.99 -48.52 1.97
CA THR A 10 53.19 -49.31 1.70
C THR A 10 54.42 -48.52 2.11
N VAL A 11 55.20 -49.02 3.06
CA VAL A 11 56.58 -48.60 3.31
C VAL A 11 57.41 -49.85 3.60
N ASP A 12 58.46 -50.07 2.80
CA ASP A 12 59.42 -51.18 2.83
C ASP A 12 58.88 -52.58 3.22
N GLY A 13 58.35 -53.27 2.21
CA GLY A 13 58.50 -54.74 2.11
C GLY A 13 57.67 -55.62 3.04
N SER A 14 56.75 -55.10 3.86
CA SER A 14 55.79 -55.93 4.60
C SER A 14 54.37 -55.35 4.58
N THR A 15 53.39 -56.18 4.19
CA THR A 15 51.97 -55.84 4.18
C THR A 15 51.31 -56.29 5.49
N THR A 16 50.77 -55.35 6.25
CA THR A 16 49.91 -55.62 7.42
C THR A 16 48.53 -55.03 7.16
N ALA A 17 47.49 -55.87 7.18
CA ALA A 17 46.10 -55.43 7.04
C ALA A 17 45.51 -55.11 8.41
N ILE A 18 44.99 -53.89 8.59
CA ILE A 18 44.25 -53.49 9.78
C ILE A 18 42.77 -53.45 9.43
N GLN A 19 41.97 -54.36 10.02
CA GLN A 19 40.50 -54.30 9.97
C GLN A 19 39.99 -53.57 11.21
N THR A 20 39.24 -52.49 11.00
CA THR A 20 38.49 -51.79 12.05
C THR A 20 37.00 -51.98 11.83
N SER A 21 36.31 -52.61 12.78
CA SER A 21 34.86 -52.61 12.91
C SER A 21 34.46 -51.69 14.06
N VAL A 22 33.60 -50.71 13.80
CA VAL A 22 33.05 -49.83 14.85
C VAL A 22 31.65 -50.33 15.19
N ASP A 23 31.49 -50.84 16.41
CA ASP A 23 30.18 -51.17 16.97
C ASP A 23 29.71 -50.02 17.89
N GLN A 24 28.50 -49.51 17.66
CA GLN A 24 27.94 -48.40 18.44
C GLN A 24 27.35 -48.91 19.76
N SER A 25 28.20 -49.13 20.75
CA SER A 25 27.93 -48.80 22.15
C SER A 25 29.13 -49.21 22.99
N THR A 26 29.55 -48.32 23.89
CA THR A 26 30.73 -48.40 24.80
C THR A 26 32.08 -47.99 24.20
N THR A 27 32.60 -46.88 24.71
CA THR A 27 33.95 -46.36 24.47
C THR A 27 34.96 -47.23 25.23
N ALA A 28 35.53 -48.23 24.57
CA ALA A 28 36.75 -48.89 25.02
C ALA A 28 37.59 -49.29 23.80
N VAL A 29 38.71 -48.61 23.59
CA VAL A 29 39.71 -48.98 22.58
C VAL A 29 40.67 -49.96 23.24
N ARG A 30 40.62 -51.24 22.83
CA ARG A 30 41.57 -52.27 23.25
C ARG A 30 42.72 -52.33 22.25
N ILE A 31 43.94 -52.03 22.71
CA ILE A 31 45.17 -52.16 21.92
C ILE A 31 45.88 -53.42 22.42
N GLU A 32 46.03 -54.43 21.57
CA GLU A 32 46.90 -55.58 21.86
C GLU A 32 48.29 -55.31 21.27
N GLN A 33 49.31 -55.32 22.14
CA GLN A 33 50.71 -55.12 21.75
C GLN A 33 51.38 -56.46 21.44
N THR A 34 51.95 -56.57 20.25
CA THR A 34 53.02 -57.52 19.94
C THR A 34 54.34 -56.77 19.80
N THR A 35 55.36 -57.28 20.49
CA THR A 35 56.68 -56.69 20.64
C THR A 35 57.47 -56.65 19.33
N SER A 36 57.69 -55.46 18.79
CA SER A 36 58.94 -55.06 18.14
C SER A 36 59.02 -53.53 18.09
N THR A 37 60.21 -53.01 18.34
CA THR A 37 60.57 -51.58 18.43
C THR A 37 59.86 -50.68 17.42
N GLU A 38 58.91 -49.85 17.89
CA GLU A 38 58.25 -48.81 17.11
C GLU A 38 58.61 -47.41 17.62
N ILE A 39 58.96 -46.54 16.67
CA ILE A 39 58.97 -45.09 16.85
C ILE A 39 57.52 -44.67 17.13
N MET A 40 57.21 -44.24 18.34
CA MET A 40 55.89 -43.70 18.68
C MET A 40 55.68 -42.34 18.00
N THR A 41 55.08 -42.35 16.82
CA THR A 41 54.41 -41.16 16.27
C THR A 41 53.01 -41.05 16.88
N THR A 42 52.90 -40.31 17.98
CA THR A 42 51.61 -39.89 18.52
C THR A 42 50.96 -38.87 17.58
N SER A 43 50.07 -39.32 16.70
CA SER A 43 49.13 -38.43 16.00
C SER A 43 48.00 -38.06 16.96
N LYS A 44 47.99 -36.81 17.44
CA LYS A 44 46.83 -36.25 18.16
C LYS A 44 45.68 -36.09 17.18
N LEU A 45 44.71 -37.00 17.24
CA LEU A 45 43.41 -36.82 16.60
C LEU A 45 42.57 -35.88 17.49
N SER A 46 42.60 -34.58 17.19
CA SER A 46 41.73 -33.60 17.82
C SER A 46 40.35 -33.68 17.20
N ILE A 47 39.43 -34.46 17.79
CA ILE A 47 38.00 -34.38 17.44
C ILE A 47 37.46 -33.11 18.09
N THR A 48 37.51 -32.00 17.35
CA THR A 48 36.90 -30.75 17.80
C THR A 48 35.38 -30.88 17.65
N SER A 49 34.67 -31.30 18.70
CA SER A 49 33.21 -31.26 18.71
C SER A 49 32.76 -29.79 18.67
N GLN A 50 32.32 -29.32 17.51
CA GLN A 50 31.79 -27.97 17.37
C GLN A 50 30.50 -27.87 18.18
N LYS A 51 30.54 -27.15 19.31
CA LYS A 51 29.33 -26.85 20.10
C LYS A 51 28.47 -25.89 19.27
N CYS A 52 27.35 -26.41 18.79
CA CYS A 52 26.38 -25.71 17.98
C CYS A 52 24.99 -25.97 18.53
N SER A 53 24.15 -24.94 18.60
CA SER A 53 22.73 -25.08 18.90
C SER A 53 21.89 -24.78 17.67
N SER A 54 20.63 -25.24 17.68
CA SER A 54 19.69 -24.94 16.60
C SER A 54 19.57 -23.42 16.41
N PRO A 55 19.46 -22.95 15.15
CA PRO A 55 19.29 -21.53 14.88
C PRO A 55 18.02 -21.01 15.55
N LYS A 56 18.09 -19.81 16.13
CA LYS A 56 16.91 -19.12 16.66
C LYS A 56 16.37 -18.21 15.57
N VAL A 57 15.11 -18.43 15.20
CA VAL A 57 14.43 -17.71 14.13
C VAL A 57 13.32 -16.87 14.72
N THR A 58 13.38 -15.56 14.51
CA THR A 58 12.32 -14.62 14.93
C THR A 58 11.73 -13.97 13.67
N LEU A 59 10.40 -13.90 13.58
CA LEU A 59 9.71 -13.23 12.48
C LEU A 59 9.28 -11.82 12.93
N ILE A 60 9.73 -10.80 12.21
CA ILE A 60 9.44 -9.39 12.46
C ILE A 60 8.12 -9.08 11.79
N SER A 61 7.04 -9.32 12.51
CA SER A 61 5.66 -8.92 12.17
C SER A 61 4.73 -9.03 13.39
N GLY A 62 5.28 -9.22 14.59
CA GLY A 62 4.53 -9.47 15.83
C GLY A 62 4.24 -10.96 16.06
N THR A 63 3.80 -11.28 17.28
CA THR A 63 3.31 -12.63 17.60
C THR A 63 1.88 -12.75 17.10
N SER A 64 1.66 -13.52 16.04
CA SER A 64 0.34 -13.80 15.50
C SER A 64 -0.05 -15.25 15.73
N THR A 65 -1.35 -15.47 15.83
CA THR A 65 -1.93 -16.80 16.02
C THR A 65 -3.05 -16.98 15.01
N LEU A 66 -3.48 -18.22 14.80
CA LEU A 66 -4.63 -18.49 13.94
C LEU A 66 -5.90 -17.73 14.38
N SER A 67 -6.06 -17.51 15.70
CA SER A 67 -7.18 -16.74 16.29
C SER A 67 -7.02 -15.23 16.21
N SER A 68 -5.80 -14.73 16.01
CA SER A 68 -5.49 -13.30 15.90
C SER A 68 -4.43 -13.11 14.83
N PRO A 69 -4.79 -13.32 13.54
CA PRO A 69 -3.88 -13.14 12.43
C PRO A 69 -3.66 -11.66 12.14
N ILE A 70 -2.52 -11.35 11.52
CA ILE A 70 -2.22 -9.99 11.03
C ILE A 70 -3.05 -9.74 9.78
N GLN A 71 -3.78 -8.63 9.73
CA GLN A 71 -4.65 -8.34 8.59
C GLN A 71 -3.92 -7.53 7.53
N PHE A 72 -4.08 -7.94 6.27
CA PHE A 72 -3.65 -7.20 5.09
C PHE A 72 -4.80 -7.12 4.10
N HIS A 73 -5.00 -5.96 3.49
CA HIS A 73 -5.92 -5.86 2.37
C HIS A 73 -5.32 -6.51 1.14
N ARG A 74 -6.15 -7.12 0.29
CA ARG A 74 -5.67 -7.87 -0.87
C ARG A 74 -5.03 -6.96 -1.93
N SER A 75 -5.35 -5.68 -1.98
CA SER A 75 -4.67 -4.66 -2.79
C SER A 75 -3.27 -4.32 -2.34
N ASP A 76 -2.87 -4.73 -1.14
CA ASP A 76 -1.63 -4.29 -0.52
C ASP A 76 -0.53 -5.32 -0.77
N ASP A 77 0.66 -4.81 -1.04
CA ASP A 77 1.88 -5.58 -0.91
C ASP A 77 2.33 -5.62 0.56
N PHE A 78 2.90 -6.76 0.95
CA PHE A 78 3.43 -6.94 2.29
C PHE A 78 4.65 -7.85 2.28
N ASN A 79 5.48 -7.69 3.29
CA ASN A 79 6.69 -8.46 3.50
C ASN A 79 6.73 -9.02 4.93
N ILE A 80 7.29 -10.21 5.07
CA ILE A 80 7.61 -10.81 6.36
C ILE A 80 9.12 -10.93 6.45
N ILE A 81 9.73 -10.21 7.39
CA ILE A 81 11.17 -10.20 7.61
C ILE A 81 11.50 -11.20 8.72
N SER A 82 12.64 -11.89 8.60
CA SER A 82 13.14 -12.78 9.64
C SER A 82 14.55 -12.42 10.11
N THR A 83 14.79 -12.59 11.40
CA THR A 83 16.13 -12.55 12.00
C THR A 83 16.54 -13.97 12.39
N ILE A 84 17.75 -14.34 11.99
CA ILE A 84 18.32 -15.67 12.21
C ILE A 84 19.56 -15.50 13.07
N GLU A 85 19.50 -15.95 14.32
CA GLU A 85 20.62 -15.93 15.26
C GLU A 85 21.29 -17.30 15.27
N LEU A 86 22.58 -17.33 14.92
CA LEU A 86 23.41 -18.53 14.88
C LEU A 86 24.34 -18.57 16.09
N ASN A 87 24.18 -19.58 16.94
CA ASN A 87 25.06 -19.79 18.09
C ASN A 87 25.95 -21.02 17.85
N CYS A 88 27.08 -20.76 17.18
CA CYS A 88 28.08 -21.75 16.81
C CYS A 88 29.48 -21.14 16.82
N ASN A 89 30.47 -21.93 17.22
CA ASN A 89 31.89 -21.52 17.28
C ASN A 89 32.59 -21.45 15.90
N GLY A 90 31.87 -21.50 14.78
CA GLY A 90 32.46 -21.37 13.44
C GLY A 90 31.50 -20.75 12.43
N SER A 91 32.04 -20.29 11.31
CA SER A 91 31.25 -19.72 10.22
C SER A 91 30.41 -20.82 9.57
N LEU A 92 29.10 -20.68 9.69
CA LEU A 92 28.13 -21.59 9.10
C LEU A 92 27.21 -20.79 8.19
N SER A 93 26.88 -21.36 7.04
CA SER A 93 25.85 -20.81 6.16
C SER A 93 24.50 -21.46 6.45
N THR A 94 23.45 -20.73 6.15
CA THR A 94 22.07 -21.19 6.29
C THR A 94 21.41 -21.27 4.94
N ILE A 95 20.51 -22.24 4.80
CA ILE A 95 19.54 -22.32 3.71
C ILE A 95 18.21 -21.94 4.33
N THR A 96 17.53 -20.97 3.71
CA THR A 96 16.20 -20.54 4.12
C THR A 96 15.17 -20.98 3.08
N GLN A 97 13.99 -21.37 3.53
CA GLN A 97 12.89 -21.76 2.67
C GLN A 97 11.55 -21.39 3.30
N TRP A 98 10.79 -20.56 2.60
CA TRP A 98 9.42 -20.22 2.93
C TRP A 98 8.42 -21.21 2.35
N LYS A 99 7.34 -21.45 3.09
CA LYS A 99 6.15 -22.19 2.68
C LYS A 99 4.91 -21.42 3.13
N ILE A 100 3.90 -21.33 2.27
CA ILE A 100 2.62 -20.68 2.58
C ILE A 100 1.53 -21.73 2.57
N LYS A 101 0.72 -21.79 3.62
CA LYS A 101 -0.39 -22.74 3.74
C LYS A 101 -1.70 -22.00 3.97
N ASN A 102 -2.76 -22.43 3.29
CA ASN A 102 -4.11 -21.92 3.54
C ASN A 102 -4.68 -22.57 4.81
N CYS A 103 -5.28 -21.75 5.67
CA CYS A 103 -5.87 -22.13 6.94
C CYS A 103 -7.39 -21.90 6.90
N SER A 104 -8.17 -22.98 6.87
CA SER A 104 -9.61 -22.95 7.15
C SER A 104 -9.88 -23.26 8.63
N SER A 105 -9.39 -24.42 9.08
CA SER A 105 -9.37 -24.86 10.48
C SER A 105 -8.05 -25.57 10.83
N THR A 106 -7.42 -26.19 9.84
CA THR A 106 -6.06 -26.74 9.90
C THR A 106 -5.26 -26.20 8.72
N CYS A 107 -4.03 -25.73 8.96
CA CYS A 107 -3.15 -25.16 7.93
C CYS A 107 -2.46 -26.28 7.13
N SER A 108 -3.25 -27.08 6.42
CA SER A 108 -2.79 -28.35 5.84
C SER A 108 -2.38 -28.22 4.37
N TYR A 109 -2.95 -27.24 3.65
CA TYR A 109 -2.79 -27.14 2.20
C TYR A 109 -1.74 -26.10 1.84
N GLN A 110 -0.58 -26.55 1.36
CA GLN A 110 0.45 -25.66 0.82
C GLN A 110 0.00 -25.08 -0.52
N ILE A 111 0.13 -23.77 -0.65
CA ILE A 111 -0.21 -23.04 -1.87
C ILE A 111 0.99 -23.07 -2.80
N GLN A 112 0.71 -23.30 -4.08
CA GLN A 112 1.70 -23.11 -5.14
C GLN A 112 1.78 -21.63 -5.47
N LEU A 113 2.93 -21.03 -5.19
CA LEU A 113 3.22 -19.66 -5.54
C LEU A 113 3.79 -19.58 -6.96
N ASP A 114 3.61 -18.43 -7.59
CA ASP A 114 4.30 -18.10 -8.82
C ASP A 114 5.82 -18.13 -8.60
N GLN A 115 6.58 -18.63 -9.59
CA GLN A 115 8.04 -18.75 -9.53
C GLN A 115 8.77 -17.40 -9.41
N THR A 116 8.08 -16.31 -9.71
CA THR A 116 8.55 -14.93 -9.49
C THR A 116 8.71 -14.61 -8.01
N ILE A 117 7.92 -15.22 -7.12
CA ILE A 117 7.99 -15.02 -5.67
C ILE A 117 9.18 -15.80 -5.11
N LYS A 118 10.16 -15.07 -4.56
CA LYS A 118 11.38 -15.65 -4.03
C LYS A 118 11.16 -16.13 -2.60
N THR A 119 11.27 -17.45 -2.40
CA THR A 119 11.03 -18.10 -1.10
C THR A 119 12.32 -18.50 -0.38
N THR A 120 13.50 -18.17 -0.89
CA THR A 120 14.80 -18.61 -0.37
C THR A 120 15.59 -17.49 0.30
N PHE A 121 14.93 -16.38 0.64
CA PHE A 121 15.51 -15.24 1.32
C PHE A 121 15.02 -15.17 2.76
N THR A 122 15.70 -14.37 3.58
CA THR A 122 15.28 -14.02 4.95
C THR A 122 14.03 -13.15 4.98
N GLU A 123 13.72 -12.50 3.87
CA GLU A 123 12.49 -11.75 3.65
C GLU A 123 11.60 -12.48 2.66
N LEU A 124 10.30 -12.57 2.97
CA LEU A 124 9.27 -13.03 2.05
C LEU A 124 8.43 -11.83 1.61
N TYR A 125 8.59 -11.40 0.37
CA TYR A 125 7.76 -10.37 -0.26
C TYR A 125 6.57 -11.00 -1.00
N ILE A 126 5.35 -10.57 -0.66
CA ILE A 126 4.12 -10.98 -1.31
C ILE A 126 3.51 -9.78 -2.04
N PRO A 127 3.52 -9.77 -3.38
CA PRO A 127 2.86 -8.72 -4.14
C PRO A 127 1.35 -8.69 -3.89
N ALA A 128 0.76 -7.51 -4.06
CA ALA A 128 -0.69 -7.32 -4.04
C ALA A 128 -1.42 -8.33 -4.95
N LYS A 129 -2.63 -8.73 -4.56
CA LYS A 129 -3.56 -9.61 -5.28
C LYS A 129 -3.08 -11.04 -5.51
N THR A 130 -1.90 -11.41 -5.01
CA THR A 130 -1.33 -12.76 -5.10
C THR A 130 -2.18 -13.79 -4.36
N LEU A 131 -2.56 -13.50 -3.11
CA LEU A 131 -3.31 -14.42 -2.26
C LEU A 131 -4.81 -14.12 -2.33
N PRO A 132 -5.69 -15.15 -2.45
CA PRO A 132 -7.13 -15.00 -2.27
C PRO A 132 -7.50 -14.60 -0.83
N TYR A 133 -8.75 -14.22 -0.60
CA TYR A 133 -9.23 -13.99 0.77
C TYR A 133 -9.15 -15.27 1.61
N GLY A 134 -8.72 -15.12 2.85
CA GLY A 134 -8.54 -16.25 3.77
C GLY A 134 -7.43 -16.00 4.78
N ILE A 135 -7.20 -16.99 5.64
CA ILE A 135 -6.12 -16.96 6.62
C ILE A 135 -5.01 -17.89 6.12
N TYR A 136 -3.76 -17.48 6.29
CA TYR A 136 -2.58 -18.20 5.82
C TYR A 136 -1.53 -18.32 6.91
N GLU A 137 -0.87 -19.48 6.96
CA GLU A 137 0.35 -19.72 7.73
C GLU A 137 1.55 -19.54 6.81
N LEU A 138 2.42 -18.58 7.13
CA LEU A 138 3.67 -18.32 6.44
C LEU A 138 4.78 -18.89 7.31
N GLN A 139 5.36 -20.00 6.86
CA GLN A 139 6.34 -20.78 7.60
C GLN A 139 7.73 -20.65 6.98
N LEU A 140 8.68 -20.13 7.75
CA LEU A 140 10.08 -20.11 7.39
C LEU A 140 10.78 -21.32 8.01
N THR A 141 11.45 -22.10 7.17
CA THR A 141 12.36 -23.18 7.59
C THR A 141 13.80 -22.76 7.34
N VAL A 142 14.65 -22.88 8.36
CA VAL A 142 16.08 -22.57 8.28
C VAL A 142 16.87 -23.83 8.57
N THR A 143 17.75 -24.20 7.65
CA THR A 143 18.62 -25.39 7.74
C THR A 143 20.08 -24.97 7.69
N MET A 144 20.91 -25.51 8.57
CA MET A 144 22.35 -25.26 8.54
C MET A 144 23.04 -26.15 7.50
N THR A 145 23.85 -25.58 6.60
CA THR A 145 24.45 -26.28 5.44
C THR A 145 25.42 -27.40 5.81
N ASN A 146 26.24 -27.18 6.84
CA ASN A 146 27.27 -28.14 7.27
C ASN A 146 26.81 -29.10 8.37
N LEU A 147 25.57 -28.92 8.87
CA LEU A 147 24.98 -29.73 9.92
C LEU A 147 23.48 -29.89 9.60
N THR A 148 23.15 -30.80 8.67
CA THR A 148 21.77 -31.03 8.20
C THR A 148 20.78 -31.41 9.31
N ASN A 149 21.27 -31.79 10.49
CA ASN A 149 20.45 -32.13 11.65
C ASN A 149 19.88 -30.91 12.41
N PHE A 150 20.36 -29.69 12.15
CA PHE A 150 19.84 -28.48 12.79
C PHE A 150 18.91 -27.73 11.84
N THR A 151 17.62 -28.07 11.94
CA THR A 151 16.54 -27.39 11.24
C THR A 151 15.62 -26.74 12.28
N THR A 152 15.35 -25.45 12.12
CA THR A 152 14.35 -24.72 12.91
C THR A 152 13.30 -24.16 11.97
N SER A 153 12.03 -24.17 12.41
CA SER A 153 10.94 -23.50 11.72
C SER A 153 10.26 -22.48 12.61
N SER A 154 9.87 -21.35 12.03
CA SER A 154 9.01 -20.35 12.68
C SER A 154 7.84 -20.01 11.76
N SER A 155 6.72 -19.53 12.31
CA SER A 155 5.49 -19.30 11.53
C SER A 155 4.74 -18.07 12.00
N VAL A 156 4.14 -17.37 11.05
CA VAL A 156 3.29 -16.20 11.26
C VAL A 156 1.96 -16.42 10.53
N TYR A 157 0.87 -15.93 11.11
CA TYR A 157 -0.48 -16.02 10.56
C TYR A 157 -0.92 -14.67 10.02
N VAL A 158 -1.37 -14.66 8.78
CA VAL A 158 -1.90 -13.46 8.10
C VAL A 158 -3.29 -13.73 7.58
N GLN A 159 -4.15 -12.71 7.57
CA GLN A 159 -5.49 -12.74 7.02
C GLN A 159 -5.58 -11.73 5.88
N ILE A 160 -5.96 -12.23 4.71
CA ILE A 160 -6.20 -11.41 3.53
C ILE A 160 -7.67 -11.01 3.51
N THR A 161 -7.93 -9.72 3.64
CA THR A 161 -9.26 -9.10 3.66
C THR A 161 -9.53 -8.34 2.35
N SER A 162 -10.79 -7.94 2.13
CA SER A 162 -11.14 -7.12 0.98
C SER A 162 -10.61 -5.69 1.12
N SER A 163 -10.15 -5.11 0.01
CA SER A 163 -9.69 -3.72 -0.06
C SER A 163 -10.79 -2.68 -0.23
N GLY A 164 -12.03 -3.12 -0.44
CA GLY A 164 -13.16 -2.21 -0.67
C GLY A 164 -13.24 -1.68 -2.10
N ILE A 165 -14.10 -0.68 -2.28
CA ILE A 165 -14.47 -0.12 -3.59
C ILE A 165 -14.12 1.37 -3.63
N THR A 166 -13.47 1.76 -4.71
CA THR A 166 -13.28 3.16 -5.10
C THR A 166 -14.49 3.62 -5.91
N VAL A 167 -15.23 4.59 -5.38
CA VAL A 167 -16.43 5.12 -6.03
C VAL A 167 -16.09 6.37 -6.82
N ASN A 168 -16.26 6.29 -8.14
CA ASN A 168 -15.99 7.41 -9.04
C ASN A 168 -17.28 7.85 -9.73
N LEU A 169 -17.74 9.09 -9.52
CA LEU A 169 -18.89 9.61 -10.25
C LEU A 169 -18.55 9.90 -11.72
N VAL A 170 -17.28 10.24 -11.98
CA VAL A 170 -16.74 10.61 -13.30
C VAL A 170 -15.48 9.81 -13.60
N GLN A 171 -15.04 9.80 -14.85
CA GLN A 171 -13.87 9.04 -15.26
C GLN A 171 -12.60 9.46 -14.50
N LEU A 172 -11.68 8.51 -14.30
CA LEU A 172 -10.35 8.72 -13.70
C LEU A 172 -10.31 9.19 -12.22
N GLY A 173 -11.45 9.18 -11.52
CA GLY A 173 -11.49 9.59 -10.11
C GLY A 173 -11.25 11.09 -9.89
N THR A 174 -11.54 11.91 -10.90
CA THR A 174 -11.36 13.36 -10.86
C THR A 174 -12.16 13.99 -9.71
N SER A 175 -11.49 14.77 -8.86
CA SER A 175 -12.10 15.41 -7.69
C SER A 175 -12.93 16.64 -8.05
N MET A 176 -12.57 17.35 -9.12
CA MET A 176 -13.23 18.58 -9.56
C MET A 176 -13.28 18.69 -11.08
N ILE A 177 -14.46 18.99 -11.62
CA ILE A 177 -14.68 19.21 -13.05
C ILE A 177 -15.33 20.57 -13.30
N THR A 178 -15.12 21.11 -14.50
CA THR A 178 -15.90 22.23 -15.03
C THR A 178 -16.76 21.71 -16.18
N ILE A 179 -18.01 22.18 -16.27
CA ILE A 179 -18.93 21.85 -17.36
C ILE A 179 -19.73 23.09 -17.78
N GLY A 180 -20.08 23.21 -19.06
CA GLY A 180 -20.94 24.30 -19.54
C GLY A 180 -22.37 24.19 -18.96
N TYR A 181 -22.99 25.33 -18.64
CA TYR A 181 -24.36 25.31 -18.08
C TYR A 181 -25.41 24.77 -19.05
N ASP A 182 -25.12 24.78 -20.35
CA ASP A 182 -25.93 24.31 -21.46
C ASP A 182 -25.71 22.83 -21.80
N GLN A 183 -24.83 22.15 -21.07
CA GLN A 183 -24.49 20.74 -21.29
C GLN A 183 -25.12 19.83 -20.24
N ASP A 184 -25.44 18.60 -20.64
CA ASP A 184 -25.86 17.53 -19.73
C ASP A 184 -24.66 17.03 -18.91
N LEU A 185 -24.80 17.03 -17.59
CA LEU A 185 -23.81 16.49 -16.67
C LEU A 185 -24.12 15.03 -16.37
N ASN A 186 -23.22 14.13 -16.73
CA ASN A 186 -23.39 12.69 -16.57
C ASN A 186 -22.50 12.13 -15.47
N PHE A 187 -23.11 11.52 -14.47
CA PHE A 187 -22.44 10.69 -13.47
C PHE A 187 -22.73 9.22 -13.73
N ASN A 188 -21.69 8.39 -13.73
CA ASN A 188 -21.84 6.95 -13.95
C ASN A 188 -20.94 6.13 -13.02
N PRO A 189 -21.22 6.12 -11.70
CA PRO A 189 -20.51 5.26 -10.77
C PRO A 189 -20.66 3.77 -11.08
N GLY A 190 -21.72 3.35 -11.78
CA GLY A 190 -21.85 1.99 -12.30
C GLY A 190 -20.71 1.58 -13.23
N ALA A 191 -20.24 2.50 -14.08
CA ALA A 191 -19.18 2.24 -15.06
C ALA A 191 -17.78 2.64 -14.60
N PHE A 192 -17.65 3.66 -13.73
CA PHE A 192 -16.36 4.25 -13.39
C PHE A 192 -15.81 3.80 -12.03
N SER A 193 -16.63 3.21 -11.16
CA SER A 193 -16.15 2.68 -9.87
C SER A 193 -15.30 1.44 -10.08
N VAL A 194 -14.35 1.22 -9.17
CA VAL A 194 -13.34 0.17 -9.29
C VAL A 194 -13.30 -0.65 -8.01
N ASP A 195 -13.28 -1.97 -8.16
CA ASP A 195 -12.93 -2.89 -7.09
C ASP A 195 -11.41 -2.98 -6.98
N LEU A 196 -10.88 -2.58 -5.82
CA LEU A 196 -9.43 -2.50 -5.61
C LEU A 196 -8.76 -3.88 -5.62
N ASP A 197 -9.53 -4.96 -5.42
CA ASP A 197 -9.05 -6.34 -5.46
C ASP A 197 -8.91 -6.90 -6.88
N GLY A 198 -9.21 -6.09 -7.90
CA GLY A 198 -9.04 -6.41 -9.32
C GLY A 198 -10.18 -7.22 -9.93
N TYR A 199 -11.29 -7.37 -9.22
CA TYR A 199 -12.52 -7.89 -9.80
C TYR A 199 -13.19 -6.83 -10.68
N THR A 200 -13.99 -7.26 -11.65
CA THR A 200 -14.82 -6.34 -12.41
C THR A 200 -15.90 -5.78 -11.50
N PHE A 201 -15.99 -4.45 -11.43
CA PHE A 201 -17.04 -3.80 -10.67
C PHE A 201 -18.41 -4.13 -11.27
N ASN A 202 -19.30 -4.73 -10.48
CA ASN A 202 -20.63 -5.11 -10.93
C ASN A 202 -21.69 -4.19 -10.33
N GLU A 203 -22.22 -3.28 -11.15
CA GLU A 203 -23.23 -2.30 -10.75
C GLU A 203 -24.53 -2.91 -10.19
N SER A 204 -24.90 -4.13 -10.60
CA SER A 204 -26.14 -4.77 -10.12
C SER A 204 -26.10 -5.12 -8.64
N ASN A 205 -24.89 -5.26 -8.08
CA ASN A 205 -24.69 -5.63 -6.68
C ASN A 205 -24.88 -4.45 -5.72
N TRP A 206 -25.10 -3.24 -6.23
CA TRP A 206 -25.11 -2.02 -5.43
C TRP A 206 -26.44 -1.27 -5.53
N LYS A 207 -26.77 -0.58 -4.44
CA LYS A 207 -27.82 0.42 -4.37
C LYS A 207 -27.17 1.79 -4.35
N TYR A 208 -27.68 2.71 -5.16
CA TYR A 208 -27.12 4.04 -5.35
C TYR A 208 -28.07 5.10 -4.79
N VAL A 209 -27.54 6.02 -3.99
CA VAL A 209 -28.26 7.18 -3.49
C VAL A 209 -27.42 8.42 -3.73
N TYR A 210 -27.98 9.39 -4.44
CA TYR A 210 -27.28 10.62 -4.82
C TYR A 210 -27.73 11.79 -3.97
N TYR A 211 -26.77 12.61 -3.59
CA TYR A 211 -26.96 13.82 -2.82
C TYR A 211 -26.28 14.98 -3.53
N CYS A 212 -26.80 16.18 -3.32
CA CYS A 212 -26.22 17.37 -3.90
C CYS A 212 -26.39 18.56 -2.95
N ARG A 213 -25.36 19.40 -2.86
CA ARG A 213 -25.40 20.71 -2.21
C ARG A 213 -24.63 21.76 -2.98
N ILE A 214 -24.89 23.03 -2.66
CA ILE A 214 -24.02 24.13 -3.09
C ILE A 214 -22.76 24.13 -2.22
N TYR A 215 -21.58 24.07 -2.84
CA TYR A 215 -20.32 23.97 -2.11
C TYR A 215 -19.99 25.28 -1.39
N GLY A 216 -19.59 25.19 -0.11
CA GLY A 216 -19.14 26.32 0.71
C GLY A 216 -20.22 27.21 1.34
N LEU A 217 -21.51 26.96 1.09
CA LEU A 217 -22.60 27.72 1.70
C LEU A 217 -23.43 26.91 2.71
N TYR A 218 -23.64 25.63 2.45
CA TYR A 218 -24.60 24.81 3.18
C TYR A 218 -24.02 23.43 3.53
N MET A 219 -24.52 22.81 4.60
CA MET A 219 -24.36 21.36 4.80
C MET A 219 -25.16 20.62 3.74
N PHE A 220 -24.95 19.30 3.61
CA PHE A 220 -25.89 18.52 2.78
C PHE A 220 -27.30 18.67 3.37
N PRO A 221 -28.33 18.89 2.51
CA PRO A 221 -29.71 19.03 2.96
C PRO A 221 -30.10 17.89 3.90
N SER A 222 -30.61 18.21 5.08
CA SER A 222 -30.96 17.19 6.06
C SER A 222 -32.19 17.58 6.87
N LEU A 223 -33.10 16.63 7.08
CA LEU A 223 -34.28 16.83 7.90
C LEU A 223 -34.26 15.83 9.06
N ASN A 224 -34.20 16.34 10.29
CA ASN A 224 -34.11 15.53 11.51
C ASN A 224 -32.91 14.55 11.49
N GLY A 225 -31.76 14.98 10.98
CA GLY A 225 -30.55 14.17 10.87
C GLY A 225 -30.51 13.19 9.70
N VAL A 226 -31.56 13.14 8.87
CA VAL A 226 -31.60 12.31 7.65
C VAL A 226 -31.22 13.16 6.45
N LEU A 227 -30.15 12.77 5.75
CA LEU A 227 -29.75 13.42 4.50
C LEU A 227 -30.83 13.24 3.43
N LEU A 228 -31.16 14.31 2.71
CA LEU A 228 -32.15 14.30 1.64
C LEU A 228 -31.47 14.01 0.30
N SER A 229 -31.88 12.93 -0.36
CA SER A 229 -31.39 12.57 -1.69
C SER A 229 -31.95 13.50 -2.77
N ILE A 230 -31.36 13.47 -3.97
CA ILE A 230 -31.80 14.27 -5.12
C ILE A 230 -33.24 13.96 -5.54
N ASP A 231 -33.72 12.74 -5.28
CA ASP A 231 -35.08 12.29 -5.54
C ASP A 231 -36.04 12.44 -4.35
N ASP A 232 -35.58 13.07 -3.25
CA ASP A 232 -36.43 13.38 -2.11
C ASP A 232 -37.30 14.61 -2.39
N ASN A 233 -38.61 14.49 -2.17
CA ASN A 233 -39.57 15.58 -2.37
C ASN A 233 -39.60 16.57 -1.20
N ARG A 234 -38.97 16.23 -0.07
CA ARG A 234 -38.87 17.12 1.09
C ARG A 234 -37.83 18.19 0.82
N THR A 235 -38.06 19.37 1.36
CA THR A 235 -37.12 20.49 1.29
C THR A 235 -36.59 20.81 2.68
N ASP A 236 -35.28 20.98 2.79
CA ASP A 236 -34.65 21.60 3.96
C ASP A 236 -34.56 23.12 3.66
N PRO A 237 -35.35 23.96 4.33
CA PRO A 237 -35.34 25.40 4.11
C PRO A 237 -34.04 26.07 4.58
N LEU A 238 -33.26 25.43 5.46
CA LEU A 238 -31.97 25.94 5.93
C LEU A 238 -30.82 25.55 4.99
N ASN A 239 -30.91 24.36 4.37
CA ASN A 239 -29.95 23.87 3.38
C ASN A 239 -30.71 23.39 2.13
N PRO A 240 -31.10 24.30 1.23
CA PRO A 240 -31.83 23.92 0.02
C PRO A 240 -31.03 22.92 -0.82
N SER A 241 -31.72 21.96 -1.45
CA SER A 241 -31.10 21.08 -2.44
C SER A 241 -30.60 21.90 -3.64
N CYS A 242 -29.73 21.30 -4.45
CA CYS A 242 -29.19 21.93 -5.67
C CYS A 242 -30.24 22.45 -6.66
N PHE A 243 -31.49 22.00 -6.52
CA PHE A 243 -32.58 22.31 -7.44
C PHE A 243 -33.71 23.15 -6.79
N ALA A 244 -33.57 23.55 -5.53
CA ALA A 244 -34.69 24.05 -4.71
C ALA A 244 -35.28 25.43 -5.11
N ASN A 245 -34.71 26.14 -6.09
CA ASN A 245 -35.07 27.54 -6.38
C ASN A 245 -35.53 27.81 -7.82
N GLN A 246 -35.90 26.80 -8.62
CA GLN A 246 -36.25 27.05 -10.02
C GLN A 246 -37.66 26.55 -10.39
N THR A 247 -38.53 27.50 -10.76
CA THR A 247 -39.97 27.42 -11.06
C THR A 247 -40.31 26.80 -12.43
N GLY A 248 -39.61 25.74 -12.82
CA GLY A 248 -39.82 25.02 -14.09
C GLY A 248 -40.61 23.72 -13.89
N ASN A 249 -41.61 23.48 -14.74
CA ASN A 249 -42.52 22.33 -14.67
C ASN A 249 -41.95 21.02 -15.26
N GLY A 250 -40.61 20.86 -15.23
CA GLY A 250 -39.90 19.74 -15.87
C GLY A 250 -38.91 19.06 -14.93
N THR A 251 -38.71 17.75 -15.11
CA THR A 251 -37.66 16.99 -14.42
C THR A 251 -36.28 17.53 -14.80
N ARG A 252 -35.45 17.84 -13.80
CA ARG A 252 -34.11 18.45 -13.96
C ARG A 252 -32.97 17.44 -14.03
N TRP A 253 -33.32 16.19 -13.77
CA TRP A 253 -32.40 15.09 -13.72
C TRP A 253 -33.14 13.82 -14.13
N LYS A 254 -32.39 12.81 -14.55
CA LYS A 254 -32.90 11.49 -14.90
C LYS A 254 -31.90 10.42 -14.52
N TYR A 255 -32.37 9.26 -14.08
CA TYR A 255 -31.52 8.08 -13.97
C TYR A 255 -31.31 7.46 -15.34
N GLY A 256 -30.08 7.04 -15.64
CA GLY A 256 -29.78 6.38 -16.91
C GLY A 256 -30.19 4.91 -16.93
N THR A 257 -30.37 4.28 -15.77
CA THR A 257 -30.75 2.86 -15.64
C THR A 257 -31.83 2.66 -14.58
N SER A 258 -32.56 1.54 -14.66
CA SER A 258 -33.52 1.13 -13.61
C SER A 258 -32.82 0.83 -12.27
N LEU A 259 -31.52 0.51 -12.31
CA LEU A 259 -30.67 0.30 -11.14
C LEU A 259 -30.25 1.61 -10.47
N LYS A 260 -30.50 2.77 -11.11
CA LYS A 260 -30.01 4.08 -10.69
C LYS A 260 -28.47 4.13 -10.60
N SER A 261 -27.76 3.32 -11.39
CA SER A 261 -26.28 3.28 -11.39
C SER A 261 -25.64 4.47 -12.10
N SER A 262 -26.45 5.26 -12.80
CA SER A 262 -26.06 6.51 -13.45
C SER A 262 -27.12 7.59 -13.27
N LEU A 263 -26.66 8.84 -13.20
CA LEU A 263 -27.48 10.03 -13.01
C LEU A 263 -27.05 11.09 -14.02
N THR A 264 -28.01 11.59 -14.81
CA THR A 264 -27.81 12.75 -15.67
C THR A 264 -28.52 13.94 -15.05
N ILE A 265 -27.79 15.03 -14.82
CA ILE A 265 -28.37 16.36 -14.57
C ILE A 265 -28.50 17.04 -15.92
N LEU A 266 -29.71 17.46 -16.26
CA LEU A 266 -30.00 18.03 -17.57
C LEU A 266 -29.41 19.44 -17.69
N ALA A 267 -29.04 19.83 -18.90
CA ALA A 267 -28.66 21.18 -19.25
C ALA A 267 -29.61 22.24 -18.65
N ASN A 268 -29.07 23.38 -18.25
CA ASN A 268 -29.77 24.51 -17.63
C ASN A 268 -30.38 24.22 -16.25
N SER A 269 -30.11 23.05 -15.65
CA SER A 269 -30.66 22.70 -14.33
C SER A 269 -29.90 23.31 -13.16
N LEU A 270 -28.63 23.68 -13.37
CA LEU A 270 -27.73 24.27 -12.37
C LEU A 270 -27.44 25.73 -12.72
N GLN A 271 -27.10 26.54 -11.71
CA GLN A 271 -26.78 27.96 -11.89
C GLN A 271 -25.35 28.12 -12.41
N PRO A 272 -25.10 28.99 -13.41
CA PRO A 272 -23.75 29.29 -13.88
C PRO A 272 -22.93 30.01 -12.80
N ASN A 273 -21.60 29.89 -12.88
CA ASN A 273 -20.63 30.44 -11.93
C ASN A 273 -20.80 29.95 -10.48
N GLN A 274 -21.47 28.81 -10.30
CA GLN A 274 -21.63 28.16 -9.01
C GLN A 274 -20.88 26.84 -8.99
N THR A 275 -20.27 26.53 -7.84
CA THR A 275 -19.72 25.20 -7.57
C THR A 275 -20.68 24.40 -6.70
N TYR A 276 -20.95 23.18 -7.13
CA TYR A 276 -21.79 22.21 -6.46
C TYR A 276 -20.93 21.04 -5.99
N GLN A 277 -21.36 20.38 -4.92
CA GLN A 277 -20.81 19.11 -4.51
C GLN A 277 -21.86 18.03 -4.71
N PHE A 278 -21.49 17.01 -5.46
CA PHE A 278 -22.28 15.81 -5.64
C PHE A 278 -21.63 14.67 -4.86
N MET A 279 -22.46 13.89 -4.19
CA MET A 279 -22.05 12.70 -3.46
C MET A 279 -22.93 11.54 -3.91
N VAL A 280 -22.32 10.38 -4.12
CA VAL A 280 -23.06 9.12 -4.26
C VAL A 280 -22.67 8.20 -3.13
N TYR A 281 -23.68 7.73 -2.43
CA TYR A 281 -23.57 6.68 -1.43
C TYR A 281 -23.98 5.36 -2.06
N MET A 282 -23.15 4.35 -1.87
CA MET A 282 -23.32 3.01 -2.39
C MET A 282 -23.36 2.00 -1.26
N GLU A 283 -24.37 1.13 -1.30
CA GLU A 283 -24.55 0.05 -0.34
C GLU A 283 -24.67 -1.27 -1.09
N ASN A 284 -23.91 -2.28 -0.67
CA ASN A 284 -23.98 -3.59 -1.31
C ASN A 284 -25.31 -4.27 -0.95
N ARG A 285 -26.03 -4.74 -1.97
CA ARG A 285 -27.38 -5.33 -1.81
C ARG A 285 -27.38 -6.65 -1.05
N GLN A 286 -26.27 -7.39 -1.08
CA GLN A 286 -26.14 -8.66 -0.36
C GLN A 286 -25.57 -8.46 1.04
N ASN A 287 -24.74 -7.43 1.24
CA ASN A 287 -24.11 -7.14 2.51
C ASN A 287 -24.13 -5.64 2.82
N SER A 288 -25.10 -5.19 3.61
CA SER A 288 -25.26 -3.78 3.98
C SER A 288 -24.10 -3.21 4.80
N SER A 289 -23.21 -4.04 5.36
CA SER A 289 -21.99 -3.56 6.02
C SER A 289 -20.92 -3.09 5.04
N THR A 290 -21.01 -3.49 3.76
CA THR A 290 -20.13 -3.01 2.71
C THR A 290 -20.74 -1.77 2.07
N GLN A 291 -20.15 -0.62 2.37
CA GLN A 291 -20.61 0.69 1.94
C GLN A 291 -19.43 1.46 1.37
N ALA A 292 -19.72 2.33 0.40
CA ALA A 292 -18.71 3.20 -0.18
C ALA A 292 -19.34 4.52 -0.59
N THR A 293 -18.55 5.59 -0.51
CA THR A 293 -19.01 6.94 -0.82
C THR A 293 -18.03 7.58 -1.78
N GLY A 294 -18.56 8.18 -2.85
CA GLY A 294 -17.78 9.00 -3.77
C GLY A 294 -18.30 10.43 -3.78
N CYS A 295 -17.39 11.39 -3.95
CA CYS A 295 -17.72 12.80 -4.08
C CYS A 295 -17.03 13.42 -5.29
N VAL A 296 -17.66 14.43 -5.88
CA VAL A 296 -17.06 15.27 -6.92
C VAL A 296 -17.56 16.70 -6.79
N LEU A 297 -16.65 17.66 -7.00
CA LEU A 297 -16.97 19.06 -7.13
C LEU A 297 -17.23 19.41 -8.60
N VAL A 298 -18.32 20.11 -8.86
CA VAL A 298 -18.71 20.51 -10.21
C VAL A 298 -18.88 22.02 -10.26
N THR A 299 -17.99 22.67 -10.99
CA THR A 299 -18.11 24.10 -11.30
C THR A 299 -18.87 24.26 -12.62
N VAL A 300 -19.97 25.00 -12.58
CA VAL A 300 -20.75 25.29 -13.77
C VAL A 300 -20.17 26.54 -14.43
N GLY A 301 -19.54 26.35 -15.59
CA GLY A 301 -18.91 27.39 -16.39
C GLY A 301 -19.88 28.08 -17.36
N THR A 302 -19.29 28.82 -18.29
CA THR A 302 -20.00 29.42 -19.42
C THR A 302 -20.36 28.39 -20.49
N ILE A 303 -21.10 28.82 -21.51
CA ILE A 303 -21.46 28.00 -22.69
C ILE A 303 -20.23 27.29 -23.23
N ASP A 304 -20.40 26.04 -23.69
CA ASP A 304 -19.40 25.21 -24.36
C ASP A 304 -18.19 24.76 -23.52
N SER A 305 -18.14 25.03 -22.20
CA SER A 305 -16.99 24.61 -21.39
C SER A 305 -16.77 23.10 -21.44
N GLN A 306 -15.59 22.65 -21.86
CA GLN A 306 -15.29 21.24 -22.04
C GLN A 306 -14.92 20.54 -20.74
N MET A 307 -15.39 19.30 -20.60
CA MET A 307 -15.07 18.45 -19.47
C MET A 307 -13.65 17.92 -19.60
N ILE A 308 -12.85 18.17 -18.57
CA ILE A 308 -11.49 17.62 -18.47
C ILE A 308 -11.51 16.62 -17.31
N ALA A 309 -10.99 15.42 -17.55
CA ALA A 309 -10.72 14.45 -16.51
C ALA A 309 -9.24 14.48 -16.15
N VAL A 310 -8.96 14.38 -14.87
CA VAL A 310 -7.61 14.29 -14.31
C VAL A 310 -7.51 13.01 -13.50
N GLY A 311 -6.42 12.27 -13.70
CA GLY A 311 -6.12 11.04 -13.00
C GLY A 311 -4.66 10.95 -12.58
N CYS A 312 -4.37 10.06 -11.64
CA CYS A 312 -3.01 9.72 -11.27
C CYS A 312 -2.47 8.64 -12.21
N VAL A 313 -1.23 8.81 -12.67
CA VAL A 313 -0.55 7.86 -13.57
C VAL A 313 -0.39 6.50 -12.88
N ILE A 314 -0.02 6.54 -11.59
CA ILE A 314 0.03 5.36 -10.73
C ILE A 314 -1.19 5.43 -9.82
N TRP A 315 -2.20 4.61 -10.10
CA TRP A 315 -3.47 4.67 -9.38
C TRP A 315 -3.32 4.35 -7.88
N THR A 316 -2.36 3.52 -7.50
CA THR A 316 -2.07 3.19 -6.08
C THR A 316 -1.48 4.35 -5.29
N MET A 317 -1.06 5.44 -5.96
CA MET A 317 -0.54 6.64 -5.28
C MET A 317 -1.66 7.60 -4.86
N CYS A 318 -2.87 7.43 -5.37
CA CYS A 318 -4.01 8.30 -5.13
C CYS A 318 -5.22 7.45 -4.72
N THR A 319 -5.45 7.38 -3.42
CA THR A 319 -6.57 6.63 -2.86
C THR A 319 -7.73 7.59 -2.60
N PRO A 320 -8.96 7.32 -3.06
CA PRO A 320 -10.08 8.22 -2.81
C PRO A 320 -10.32 8.45 -1.31
N ASN A 321 -10.48 9.71 -0.93
CA ASN A 321 -10.83 10.13 0.42
C ASN A 321 -11.85 11.28 0.31
N LEU A 322 -13.14 10.91 0.20
CA LEU A 322 -14.25 11.84 0.00
C LEU A 322 -14.03 12.75 -1.22
N GLU A 323 -13.87 14.06 -1.01
CA GLU A 323 -13.64 15.07 -2.06
C GLU A 323 -12.14 15.26 -2.41
N PHE A 324 -11.27 14.49 -1.75
CA PHE A 324 -9.83 14.47 -1.95
C PHE A 324 -9.36 13.08 -2.41
N GLN A 325 -8.09 13.00 -2.78
CA GLN A 325 -7.34 11.75 -2.88
C GLN A 325 -6.26 11.78 -1.79
N LEU A 326 -6.20 10.75 -0.97
CA LEU A 326 -5.11 10.51 -0.03
C LEU A 326 -3.86 10.11 -0.81
N VAL A 327 -2.76 10.81 -0.54
CA VAL A 327 -1.47 10.59 -1.18
C VAL A 327 -0.41 10.43 -0.11
N ASN A 328 0.41 9.38 -0.22
CA ASN A 328 1.64 9.24 0.55
C ASN A 328 2.83 9.63 -0.36
N PRO A 329 3.39 10.84 -0.23
CA PRO A 329 4.34 11.39 -1.19
C PRO A 329 5.76 10.86 -0.96
N THR A 330 5.95 9.54 -0.98
CA THR A 330 7.27 8.93 -0.76
C THR A 330 8.25 9.22 -1.90
N THR A 331 7.75 9.40 -3.12
CA THR A 331 8.58 9.60 -4.33
C THR A 331 8.15 10.81 -5.17
N GLN A 332 6.99 10.74 -5.83
CA GLN A 332 6.46 11.79 -6.69
C GLN A 332 4.96 11.61 -6.91
N VAL A 333 4.28 12.70 -7.26
CA VAL A 333 2.90 12.70 -7.75
C VAL A 333 2.94 12.93 -9.26
N ALA A 334 2.57 11.91 -10.02
CA ALA A 334 2.49 11.95 -11.48
C ALA A 334 1.02 11.89 -11.91
N LEU A 335 0.59 12.90 -12.64
CA LEU A 335 -0.77 13.12 -13.09
C LEU A 335 -0.83 13.17 -14.61
N PHE A 336 -2.01 12.85 -15.14
CA PHE A 336 -2.34 13.11 -16.52
C PHE A 336 -3.74 13.70 -16.62
N SER A 337 -3.97 14.46 -17.68
CA SER A 337 -5.25 15.07 -17.99
C SER A 337 -5.72 14.65 -19.37
N LEU A 338 -7.02 14.50 -19.52
CA LEU A 338 -7.69 14.13 -20.76
C LEU A 338 -8.92 15.02 -20.95
N CYS A 339 -9.00 15.69 -22.09
CA CYS A 339 -10.21 16.40 -22.50
C CYS A 339 -11.22 15.38 -23.06
N ILE A 340 -12.47 15.46 -22.61
CA ILE A 340 -13.55 14.55 -22.99
C ILE A 340 -14.58 15.33 -23.82
N GLY A 341 -14.87 14.83 -25.02
CA GLY A 341 -15.80 15.47 -25.96
C GLY A 341 -15.08 16.07 -27.16
N ASP A 342 -15.54 17.23 -27.63
CA ASP A 342 -14.99 17.92 -28.80
C ASP A 342 -13.77 18.78 -28.41
N CYS A 343 -12.58 18.19 -28.51
CA CYS A 343 -11.35 18.80 -28.05
C CYS A 343 -10.40 19.18 -29.20
N ASP A 344 -10.94 19.44 -30.39
CA ASP A 344 -10.15 19.56 -31.63
C ASP A 344 -9.32 20.86 -31.75
N ASN A 345 -9.39 21.77 -30.77
CA ASN A 345 -8.76 23.10 -30.84
C ASN A 345 -8.07 23.54 -29.54
N ILE A 346 -7.35 22.62 -28.88
CA ILE A 346 -6.56 22.97 -27.68
C ILE A 346 -5.36 23.82 -28.11
N GLN A 347 -5.28 25.05 -27.60
CA GLN A 347 -4.19 25.98 -27.87
C GLN A 347 -3.03 25.81 -26.89
N ASN A 348 -3.36 25.65 -25.61
CA ASN A 348 -2.39 25.45 -24.54
C ASN A 348 -3.00 24.65 -23.39
N ILE A 349 -2.11 24.02 -22.63
CA ILE A 349 -2.43 23.34 -21.37
C ILE A 349 -1.50 23.94 -20.33
N THR A 350 -2.03 24.25 -19.15
CA THR A 350 -1.23 24.79 -18.04
C THR A 350 -1.69 24.21 -16.72
N TRP A 351 -0.73 23.88 -15.86
CA TRP A 351 -0.98 23.39 -14.50
C TRP A 351 -0.70 24.46 -13.46
N ASN A 352 -1.62 24.60 -12.51
CA ASN A 352 -1.49 25.44 -11.33
C ASN A 352 -1.60 24.58 -10.07
N ILE A 353 -0.72 24.82 -9.11
CA ILE A 353 -0.77 24.20 -7.79
C ILE A 353 -1.30 25.20 -6.77
N TYR A 354 -2.18 24.75 -5.88
CA TYR A 354 -2.70 25.53 -4.78
C TYR A 354 -2.49 24.81 -3.46
N GLN A 355 -2.18 25.59 -2.42
CA GLN A 355 -2.21 25.15 -1.02
C GLN A 355 -3.59 25.40 -0.43
N GLY A 356 -4.11 24.43 0.33
CA GLY A 356 -5.43 24.45 0.92
C GLY A 356 -5.40 24.73 2.42
N THR A 357 -6.32 25.56 2.90
CA THR A 357 -6.63 25.72 4.32
C THR A 357 -8.12 25.46 4.57
N THR A 358 -8.43 24.62 5.55
CA THR A 358 -9.82 24.28 5.87
C THR A 358 -10.47 25.43 6.61
N ASN A 359 -11.59 25.95 6.08
CA ASN A 359 -12.43 26.88 6.80
C ASN A 359 -13.49 26.10 7.58
N ILE A 360 -13.31 26.03 8.90
CA ILE A 360 -14.17 25.29 9.83
C ILE A 360 -15.62 25.80 9.79
N SER A 361 -15.83 27.09 9.53
CA SER A 361 -17.17 27.71 9.56
C SER A 361 -18.05 27.35 8.36
N SER A 362 -17.45 27.16 7.18
CA SER A 362 -18.16 26.89 5.92
C SER A 362 -18.00 25.45 5.43
N ASN A 363 -17.26 24.62 6.19
CA ASN A 363 -16.89 23.25 5.81
C ASN A 363 -16.37 23.17 4.37
N SER A 364 -15.47 24.08 4.02
CA SER A 364 -14.90 24.22 2.68
C SER A 364 -13.42 24.56 2.75
N THR A 365 -12.65 24.10 1.77
CA THR A 365 -11.24 24.47 1.64
C THR A 365 -11.07 25.78 0.88
N GLN A 366 -10.34 26.72 1.47
CA GLN A 366 -9.83 27.90 0.79
C GLN A 366 -8.51 27.56 0.10
N TRP A 367 -8.38 27.94 -1.17
CA TRP A 367 -7.22 27.64 -2.00
C TRP A 367 -6.41 28.89 -2.28
N THR A 368 -5.10 28.81 -2.02
CA THR A 368 -4.14 29.88 -2.31
C THR A 368 -3.14 29.38 -3.34
N LEU A 369 -2.88 30.16 -4.39
CA LEU A 369 -1.95 29.76 -5.46
C LEU A 369 -0.52 29.61 -4.92
N PHE A 370 0.13 28.49 -5.26
CA PHE A 370 1.55 28.28 -5.01
C PHE A 370 2.37 29.00 -6.08
N ASN A 371 2.82 30.22 -5.76
CA ASN A 371 3.42 31.15 -6.72
C ASN A 371 4.89 30.84 -7.09
N GLN A 372 5.50 29.79 -6.53
CA GLN A 372 6.91 29.46 -6.76
C GLN A 372 7.14 28.42 -7.86
N MET A 373 6.11 28.01 -8.61
CA MET A 373 6.24 26.98 -9.66
C MET A 373 7.34 27.30 -10.67
N ASN A 374 7.43 28.56 -11.13
CA ASN A 374 8.44 28.99 -12.11
C ASN A 374 9.88 28.86 -11.56
N SER A 375 10.07 29.09 -10.26
CA SER A 375 11.40 29.01 -9.63
C SER A 375 11.89 27.57 -9.51
N TYR A 376 11.00 26.58 -9.62
CA TYR A 376 11.31 25.15 -9.48
C TYR A 376 10.96 24.35 -10.74
N GLU A 377 10.83 25.02 -11.90
CA GLU A 377 10.63 24.37 -13.20
C GLU A 377 11.81 23.45 -13.52
N ASN A 378 11.51 22.20 -13.91
CA ASN A 378 12.49 21.12 -14.15
C ASN A 378 13.35 20.75 -12.94
N ILE A 379 12.98 21.22 -11.73
CA ILE A 379 13.62 20.84 -10.47
C ILE A 379 12.61 20.04 -9.64
N TRP A 380 11.44 20.62 -9.35
CA TRP A 380 10.36 19.93 -8.64
C TRP A 380 9.18 19.61 -9.54
N PHE A 381 9.01 20.38 -10.62
CA PHE A 381 7.85 20.31 -11.50
C PHE A 381 8.27 20.01 -12.94
N PHE A 382 7.62 19.03 -13.55
CA PHE A 382 7.86 18.61 -14.92
C PHE A 382 6.54 18.55 -15.68
N GLY A 383 6.55 18.97 -16.96
CA GLY A 383 5.37 18.88 -17.82
C GLY A 383 4.25 19.86 -17.50
N TRP A 384 4.52 20.95 -16.77
CA TRP A 384 3.51 21.94 -16.35
C TRP A 384 2.73 22.63 -17.48
N ASN A 385 3.22 22.57 -18.72
CA ASN A 385 2.53 23.05 -19.93
C ASN A 385 2.04 21.93 -20.86
N THR A 386 1.88 20.71 -20.33
CA THR A 386 1.48 19.53 -21.10
C THR A 386 0.34 18.80 -20.40
N SER A 387 -0.24 17.79 -21.07
CA SER A 387 -1.29 16.97 -20.46
C SER A 387 -0.79 16.11 -19.30
N ASN A 388 0.51 15.81 -19.24
CA ASN A 388 1.15 15.04 -18.18
C ASN A 388 1.91 15.97 -17.24
N PHE A 389 1.73 15.80 -15.94
CA PHE A 389 2.38 16.64 -14.94
C PHE A 389 2.98 15.81 -13.82
N THR A 390 4.21 16.11 -13.43
CA THR A 390 4.86 15.46 -12.30
C THR A 390 5.36 16.49 -11.30
N ALA A 391 5.02 16.28 -10.03
CA ALA A 391 5.60 16.98 -8.89
C ALA A 391 6.40 16.00 -8.03
N LEU A 392 7.66 16.32 -7.72
CA LEU A 392 8.50 15.50 -6.85
C LEU A 392 8.09 15.63 -5.38
N ASN A 393 8.46 14.65 -4.55
CA ASN A 393 8.19 14.65 -3.11
C ASN A 393 8.74 15.89 -2.36
N GLN A 394 9.76 16.55 -2.91
CA GLN A 394 10.36 17.75 -2.34
C GLN A 394 9.35 18.88 -2.10
N LEU A 395 8.29 18.97 -2.92
CA LEU A 395 7.18 19.92 -2.71
C LEU A 395 6.60 19.74 -1.30
N PHE A 396 6.32 18.50 -0.90
CA PHE A 396 5.65 18.19 0.36
C PHE A 396 6.63 18.23 1.53
N LEU A 397 7.86 17.72 1.33
CA LEU A 397 8.91 17.76 2.35
C LEU A 397 9.32 19.18 2.75
N ASN A 398 9.30 20.13 1.80
CA ASN A 398 9.61 21.53 2.08
C ASN A 398 8.41 22.33 2.60
N ASN A 399 7.21 21.75 2.57
CA ASN A 399 5.99 22.37 3.06
C ASN A 399 5.21 21.42 3.97
N PRO A 400 5.84 20.88 5.04
CA PRO A 400 5.23 19.86 5.89
C PRO A 400 3.98 20.35 6.63
N GLN A 401 3.81 21.66 6.78
CA GLN A 401 2.64 22.27 7.39
C GLN A 401 1.38 22.25 6.50
N ILE A 402 1.49 21.88 5.23
CA ILE A 402 0.39 21.94 4.26
C ILE A 402 -0.12 20.54 3.95
N ASN A 403 -1.30 20.22 4.47
CA ASN A 403 -1.90 18.90 4.31
C ASN A 403 -2.78 18.83 3.06
N LEU A 404 -3.34 19.96 2.61
CA LEU A 404 -4.28 20.03 1.50
C LEU A 404 -3.61 20.67 0.29
N TRP A 405 -3.67 19.99 -0.85
CA TRP A 405 -3.14 20.50 -2.10
C TRP A 405 -4.17 20.37 -3.21
N ARG A 406 -4.13 21.27 -4.19
CA ARG A 406 -4.94 21.17 -5.40
C ARG A 406 -4.05 21.31 -6.61
N PHE A 407 -4.16 20.36 -7.51
CA PHE A 407 -3.46 20.31 -8.78
C PHE A 407 -4.49 20.55 -9.86
N GLN A 408 -4.58 21.80 -10.32
CA GLN A 408 -5.54 22.24 -11.33
C GLN A 408 -4.86 22.26 -12.69
N VAL A 409 -5.52 21.68 -13.68
CA VAL A 409 -5.17 21.82 -15.08
C VAL A 409 -6.16 22.76 -15.76
N ILE A 410 -5.64 23.60 -16.66
CA ILE A 410 -6.41 24.55 -17.46
C ILE A 410 -6.07 24.28 -18.92
N TYR A 411 -7.10 23.98 -19.72
CA TYR A 411 -6.98 23.87 -21.17
C TYR A 411 -7.52 25.17 -21.76
N GLY A 412 -6.69 25.87 -22.53
CA GLY A 412 -7.13 26.99 -23.33
C GLY A 412 -7.58 26.53 -24.71
N PHE A 413 -8.74 26.99 -25.11
CA PHE A 413 -9.31 26.89 -26.44
C PHE A 413 -9.40 28.29 -27.04
N THR A 414 -9.70 28.38 -28.34
CA THR A 414 -9.72 29.65 -29.07
C THR A 414 -10.63 30.73 -28.48
N LEU A 415 -11.75 30.33 -27.86
CA LEU A 415 -12.76 31.27 -27.34
C LEU A 415 -12.96 31.18 -25.83
N GLN A 416 -12.40 30.16 -25.18
CA GLN A 416 -12.71 29.83 -23.79
C GLN A 416 -11.58 29.03 -23.15
N ALA A 417 -11.60 28.93 -21.83
CA ALA A 417 -10.76 28.02 -21.09
C ALA A 417 -11.64 27.09 -20.25
N SER A 418 -11.21 25.85 -20.11
CA SER A 418 -11.87 24.89 -19.22
C SER A 418 -10.85 24.35 -18.22
N SER A 419 -11.31 24.00 -17.03
CA SER A 419 -10.41 23.56 -15.96
C SER A 419 -10.93 22.34 -15.23
N SER A 420 -10.02 21.57 -14.68
CA SER A 420 -10.31 20.45 -13.78
C SER A 420 -9.20 20.34 -12.75
N ALA A 421 -9.46 19.67 -11.64
CA ALA A 421 -8.46 19.46 -10.62
C ALA A 421 -8.58 18.12 -9.91
N LEU A 422 -7.44 17.65 -9.40
CA LEU A 422 -7.39 16.70 -8.29
C LEU A 422 -7.06 17.48 -7.01
N ASN A 423 -7.81 17.21 -5.96
CA ASN A 423 -7.50 17.71 -4.62
C ASN A 423 -6.86 16.57 -3.85
N PHE A 424 -5.75 16.84 -3.17
CA PHE A 424 -5.02 15.88 -2.36
C PHE A 424 -5.12 16.23 -0.88
N VAL A 425 -5.21 15.18 -0.07
CA VAL A 425 -4.83 15.21 1.33
C VAL A 425 -3.55 14.39 1.47
N ILE A 426 -2.53 15.00 2.05
CA ILE A 426 -1.20 14.40 2.19
C ILE A 426 -1.14 13.67 3.52
N ASN A 427 -0.80 12.38 3.48
CA ASN A 427 -0.56 11.62 4.69
C ASN A 427 0.56 12.28 5.51
N GLN A 428 0.33 12.46 6.80
CA GLN A 428 1.26 13.11 7.70
C GLN A 428 2.16 12.06 8.36
N PRO A 429 3.40 12.41 8.73
CA PRO A 429 4.24 11.48 9.47
C PRO A 429 3.64 11.17 10.85
N PRO A 430 3.88 9.96 11.41
CA PRO A 430 3.48 9.64 12.77
C PRO A 430 4.02 10.66 13.80
N ILE A 431 3.26 10.92 14.85
CA ILE A 431 3.58 11.93 15.88
C ILE A 431 3.69 11.32 17.29
N ASN A 432 4.19 12.11 18.25
CA ASN A 432 4.26 11.83 19.70
C ASN A 432 5.13 10.65 20.17
N GLY A 433 5.69 9.87 19.25
CA GLY A 433 6.51 8.74 19.61
C GLY A 433 7.93 9.11 19.98
N SER A 434 8.58 8.16 20.65
CA SER A 434 10.03 8.23 20.89
C SER A 434 10.63 6.84 20.74
N CYS A 435 11.87 6.82 20.29
CA CYS A 435 12.68 5.61 20.21
C CYS A 435 13.81 5.71 21.22
N SER A 436 14.08 4.60 21.90
CA SER A 436 15.19 4.44 22.83
C SER A 436 16.07 3.30 22.35
N ILE A 437 17.39 3.44 22.52
CA ILE A 437 18.37 2.41 22.20
C ILE A 437 19.14 2.06 23.46
N SER A 438 19.34 0.77 23.72
CA SER A 438 20.11 0.28 24.86
C SER A 438 20.90 -0.98 24.50
N PRO A 439 22.20 -1.07 24.82
CA PRO A 439 23.01 -0.05 25.49
C PRO A 439 23.36 1.13 24.55
N TYR A 440 23.75 2.29 25.08
CA TYR A 440 24.15 3.43 24.23
C TYR A 440 25.54 3.27 23.58
N ASN A 441 26.39 2.43 24.17
CA ASN A 441 27.74 2.15 23.70
C ASN A 441 27.91 0.65 23.50
N GLY A 442 28.63 0.27 22.46
CA GLY A 442 28.91 -1.12 22.15
C GLY A 442 30.11 -1.28 21.21
N THR A 443 30.55 -2.52 21.12
CA THR A 443 31.50 -3.01 20.11
C THR A 443 30.73 -3.64 18.94
N THR A 444 31.45 -4.12 17.93
CA THR A 444 30.88 -4.86 16.79
C THR A 444 30.11 -6.13 17.18
N SER A 445 30.23 -6.60 18.43
CA SER A 445 29.50 -7.76 18.97
C SER A 445 28.40 -7.39 19.95
N THR A 446 28.15 -6.10 20.18
CA THR A 446 27.12 -5.66 21.13
C THR A 446 25.74 -5.70 20.48
N SER A 447 24.80 -6.40 21.11
CA SER A 447 23.40 -6.37 20.71
C SER A 447 22.75 -5.11 21.28
N PHE A 448 22.20 -4.29 20.38
CA PHE A 448 21.44 -3.10 20.72
C PHE A 448 19.95 -3.42 20.65
N ASN A 449 19.23 -3.11 21.71
CA ASN A 449 17.78 -3.18 21.75
C ASN A 449 17.21 -1.79 21.46
N ILE A 450 16.43 -1.67 20.39
CA ILE A 450 15.75 -0.44 20.01
C ILE A 450 14.27 -0.61 20.30
N SER A 451 13.73 0.26 21.15
CA SER A 451 12.32 0.27 21.53
C SER A 451 11.71 1.61 21.13
N CYS A 452 10.80 1.57 20.16
CA CYS A 452 9.98 2.70 19.74
C CYS A 452 8.57 2.55 20.32
N SER A 453 8.08 3.60 20.96
CA SER A 453 6.76 3.59 21.61
C SER A 453 6.06 4.93 21.45
N ASN A 454 4.74 4.92 21.60
CA ASN A 454 3.86 6.10 21.58
C ASN A 454 3.80 6.84 20.23
N TRP A 455 4.31 6.25 19.15
CA TRP A 455 4.05 6.77 17.80
C TRP A 455 2.57 6.58 17.48
N PHE A 456 1.93 7.64 17.04
CA PHE A 456 0.53 7.64 16.63
C PHE A 456 0.41 8.15 15.21
N ASP A 457 -0.34 7.43 14.40
CA ASP A 457 -0.74 7.80 13.05
C ASP A 457 -2.23 7.45 12.92
N GLU A 458 -3.03 8.38 12.39
CA GLU A 458 -4.47 8.19 12.23
C GLU A 458 -4.78 7.12 11.17
N ASP A 459 -3.93 7.00 10.15
CA ASP A 459 -4.01 5.98 9.10
C ASP A 459 -3.33 4.66 9.54
N GLY A 460 -2.73 4.64 10.74
CA GLY A 460 -2.02 3.51 11.31
C GLY A 460 -0.57 3.40 10.81
N ILE A 461 0.28 2.79 11.64
CA ILE A 461 1.71 2.63 11.33
C ILE A 461 1.91 1.24 10.70
N LYS A 462 2.26 1.23 9.41
CA LYS A 462 2.50 -0.02 8.67
C LYS A 462 3.74 -0.76 9.17
N ASP A 463 4.86 -0.05 9.30
CA ASP A 463 6.14 -0.64 9.72
C ASP A 463 7.08 0.43 10.33
N TYR A 464 8.12 -0.02 11.03
CA TYR A 464 9.21 0.81 11.54
C TYR A 464 10.53 0.41 10.88
N SER A 465 11.08 1.33 10.09
CA SER A 465 12.41 1.16 9.50
C SER A 465 13.47 1.89 10.33
N ILE A 466 14.50 1.18 10.76
CA ILE A 466 15.61 1.75 11.50
C ILE A 466 16.81 1.91 10.57
N TYR A 467 17.45 3.07 10.62
CA TYR A 467 18.65 3.36 9.87
C TYR A 467 19.76 3.81 10.83
N ALA A 468 20.99 3.37 10.59
CA ALA A 468 22.17 3.89 11.27
C ALA A 468 23.12 4.53 10.27
N TRP A 469 23.75 5.61 10.69
CA TRP A 469 24.82 6.28 9.96
C TRP A 469 25.86 6.77 10.97
N THR A 470 27.07 7.04 10.50
CA THR A 470 28.17 7.54 11.35
C THR A 470 28.06 9.05 11.46
N THR A 471 28.57 9.77 10.45
CA THR A 471 28.59 11.24 10.40
C THR A 471 27.79 11.80 9.23
N ASP A 472 27.57 11.01 8.17
CA ASP A 472 26.82 11.43 6.99
C ASP A 472 25.47 10.67 6.90
N PRO A 473 24.32 11.36 7.02
CA PRO A 473 22.99 10.77 6.82
C PRO A 473 22.78 10.16 5.43
N GLN A 474 23.56 10.55 4.42
CA GLN A 474 23.52 9.97 3.07
C GLN A 474 24.11 8.55 3.04
N GLU A 475 25.01 8.21 3.99
CA GLU A 475 25.61 6.87 4.13
C GLU A 475 24.85 5.98 5.13
N ARG A 476 23.53 6.18 5.23
CA ARG A 476 22.69 5.39 6.13
C ARG A 476 22.62 3.93 5.69
N THR A 477 22.84 3.03 6.64
CA THR A 477 22.66 1.60 6.53
C THR A 477 21.32 1.22 7.17
N PHE A 478 20.50 0.44 6.46
CA PHE A 478 19.28 -0.12 7.02
C PHE A 478 19.62 -1.19 8.07
N ILE A 479 18.99 -1.10 9.24
CA ILE A 479 19.09 -2.07 10.32
C ILE A 479 17.76 -2.81 10.40
N SER A 480 17.81 -4.11 10.06
CA SER A 480 16.68 -5.05 10.17
C SER A 480 16.59 -5.67 11.54
#